data_AF-A0A2I2GI86-F1
#
_entry.id   AF-A0A2I2GI86-F1
#
_cell.length_a   1.000
_cell.length_b   1.000
_cell.length_c   1.000
_cell.angle_alpha   90.00
_cell.angle_beta   90.00
_cell.angle_gamma   90.00
#
_symmetry.space_group_name_H-M   'P 1'
#
loop_
_entity.id
_entity.type
_entity.pdbx_description
1 polymer ?
#
loop_
_entity_poly.entity_id
_entity_poly.type
_entity_poly.pdbx_seq_one_letter_code
_entity_poly.pdbx_strand_id
1 'polypeptide(L)'
;MVLTMRSSLGSNSLKFARSIARSPRFHVSPAPRFQRNLSAGDDSTNVWKLTQEDQARYWQGYLSTRPKYNESFYDLIYQYHAAQSKNPSFDVAHDVGAGPGQVAEKLALKFQHVVVSDNNANHVDYARYALSKTDVPASRFSYDVALGEELEAKYPPASADLIVCALMFPLMDTATALRSFRTVLNQNGTLAIWFYGRAHFSEPEYAASCQPVLDAIINHHFGGVIKGGGPEHTAGWKRAADGIASWLDYIPFAEEEWKSVQRHKWNTEWTQLGFFGQDACNFPVEPTSQVKDGETVIERQDRDLWRKDWNLAQLRQFVQHIFPFNGTDEDPVKPLWAELEKRMGGAQAQRSFSWPVVLVLASKK
;
A
#
# COMPACT_ATOMS: atom_id res chain seq x y z
N MET A 1 -3.40 29.59 -14.37
CA MET A 1 -3.32 30.37 -15.62
C MET A 1 -2.51 29.58 -16.64
N VAL A 2 -3.16 28.73 -17.44
CA VAL A 2 -2.87 28.45 -18.87
C VAL A 2 -4.16 27.83 -19.42
N LEU A 3 -4.70 28.48 -20.44
CA LEU A 3 -5.89 28.10 -21.21
C LEU A 3 -5.69 26.77 -21.94
N THR A 4 -6.78 26.03 -22.19
CA THR A 4 -6.88 25.28 -23.45
C THR A 4 -8.32 25.29 -23.96
N MET A 5 -8.45 25.80 -25.18
CA MET A 5 -9.68 25.96 -25.95
C MET A 5 -10.21 24.61 -26.43
N ARG A 6 -11.55 24.49 -26.43
CA ARG A 6 -12.29 23.46 -27.17
C ARG A 6 -12.36 23.82 -28.65
N SER A 7 -12.26 22.82 -29.52
CA SER A 7 -12.92 22.84 -30.83
C SER A 7 -13.53 21.46 -31.12
N SER A 8 -14.75 21.52 -31.65
CA SER A 8 -15.61 20.42 -32.06
C SER A 8 -15.45 20.13 -33.56
N LEU A 9 -15.99 18.97 -33.99
CA LEU A 9 -16.54 18.55 -35.31
C LEU A 9 -16.29 17.03 -35.42
N GLY A 10 -17.25 16.11 -35.43
CA GLY A 10 -18.33 15.89 -36.43
C GLY A 10 -17.69 15.40 -37.75
N SER A 11 -18.01 14.29 -38.44
CA SER A 11 -19.06 13.25 -38.41
C SER A 11 -18.75 12.24 -39.56
N ASN A 12 -19.47 11.11 -39.62
CA ASN A 12 -19.82 10.27 -40.79
C ASN A 12 -18.89 9.14 -41.33
N SER A 13 -19.20 7.91 -40.90
CA SER A 13 -19.72 6.74 -41.65
C SER A 13 -19.42 6.52 -43.16
N LEU A 14 -19.00 5.30 -43.58
CA LEU A 14 -19.87 4.21 -44.13
C LEU A 14 -19.11 2.93 -44.61
N LYS A 15 -19.77 1.80 -44.34
CA LYS A 15 -19.77 0.39 -44.82
C LYS A 15 -19.00 -0.04 -46.09
N PHE A 16 -18.51 -1.30 -46.09
CA PHE A 16 -18.83 -2.32 -47.11
C PHE A 16 -18.68 -3.77 -46.55
N ALA A 17 -19.54 -4.67 -47.03
CA ALA A 17 -19.65 -6.09 -46.63
C ALA A 17 -19.24 -7.02 -47.78
N ARG A 18 -18.81 -8.27 -47.46
CA ARG A 18 -19.22 -9.54 -48.15
C ARG A 18 -18.65 -10.79 -47.47
N SER A 19 -19.48 -11.83 -47.43
CA SER A 19 -19.32 -13.13 -46.75
C SER A 19 -18.69 -14.21 -47.61
N ILE A 20 -18.06 -15.23 -47.00
CA ILE A 20 -18.10 -16.65 -47.43
C ILE A 20 -17.96 -17.57 -46.19
N ALA A 21 -18.77 -18.62 -46.11
CA ALA A 21 -18.79 -19.64 -45.04
C ALA A 21 -18.01 -20.93 -45.41
N ARG A 22 -17.32 -21.55 -44.44
CA ARG A 22 -17.00 -23.01 -44.35
C ARG A 22 -16.79 -23.46 -42.88
N SER A 23 -17.15 -24.72 -42.62
CA SER A 23 -17.43 -25.44 -41.35
C SER A 23 -16.21 -25.71 -40.41
N PRO A 24 -16.42 -26.27 -39.18
CA PRO A 24 -15.69 -25.87 -37.96
C PRO A 24 -14.38 -26.62 -37.74
N ARG A 25 -13.38 -25.89 -37.22
CA ARG A 25 -12.23 -26.46 -36.52
C ARG A 25 -12.20 -25.89 -35.11
N PHE A 26 -12.08 -26.75 -34.12
CA PHE A 26 -11.84 -26.36 -32.73
C PHE A 26 -10.58 -25.48 -32.68
N HIS A 27 -10.77 -24.24 -32.24
CA HIS A 27 -9.70 -23.28 -31.97
C HIS A 27 -9.81 -22.89 -30.51
N VAL A 28 -8.74 -23.14 -29.76
CA VAL A 28 -8.53 -22.59 -28.42
C VAL A 28 -8.37 -21.08 -28.59
N SER A 29 -9.32 -20.30 -28.08
CA SER A 29 -9.28 -18.84 -28.16
C SER A 29 -8.07 -18.29 -27.40
N PRO A 30 -7.23 -17.43 -28.02
CA PRO A 30 -6.27 -16.64 -27.26
C PRO A 30 -7.01 -15.58 -26.43
N ALA A 31 -6.42 -15.19 -25.30
CA ALA A 31 -6.92 -14.15 -24.41
C ALA A 31 -7.27 -12.85 -25.18
N PRO A 32 -8.32 -12.11 -24.77
CA PRO A 32 -8.77 -10.94 -25.48
C PRO A 32 -7.69 -9.85 -25.47
N ARG A 33 -7.19 -9.48 -26.67
CA ARG A 33 -6.39 -8.27 -26.86
C ARG A 33 -7.29 -7.05 -26.78
N PHE A 34 -7.16 -6.30 -25.70
CA PHE A 34 -7.78 -4.98 -25.57
C PHE A 34 -6.86 -3.91 -26.19
N GLN A 35 -7.29 -3.33 -27.31
CA GLN A 35 -6.76 -2.04 -27.76
C GLN A 35 -7.50 -0.92 -27.03
N ARG A 36 -6.77 -0.08 -26.31
CA ARG A 36 -7.28 1.20 -25.79
C ARG A 36 -6.47 2.34 -26.39
N ASN A 37 -7.18 3.35 -26.89
CA ASN A 37 -6.61 4.63 -27.31
C ASN A 37 -5.99 5.32 -26.09
N LEU A 38 -4.68 5.52 -26.15
CA LEU A 38 -3.93 6.35 -25.20
C LEU A 38 -4.22 7.82 -25.52
N SER A 39 -4.72 8.58 -24.55
CA SER A 39 -4.59 10.03 -24.55
C SER A 39 -4.15 10.55 -23.18
N ALA A 40 -2.93 11.09 -23.19
CA ALA A 40 -2.35 12.16 -22.38
C ALA A 40 -1.94 11.86 -20.91
N GLY A 41 -0.63 11.69 -20.74
CA GLY A 41 0.08 11.77 -19.46
C GLY A 41 1.12 10.66 -19.28
N ASP A 42 2.11 10.58 -20.18
CA ASP A 42 3.28 9.72 -19.99
C ASP A 42 4.15 10.33 -18.88
N ASP A 43 3.86 9.91 -17.66
CA ASP A 43 4.67 10.21 -16.49
C ASP A 43 5.58 9.01 -16.27
N SER A 44 6.62 8.93 -17.09
CA SER A 44 7.66 7.88 -17.05
C SER A 44 8.46 7.88 -15.73
N THR A 45 8.20 8.83 -14.83
CA THR A 45 8.78 8.91 -13.48
C THR A 45 7.94 8.19 -12.41
N ASN A 46 6.69 7.85 -12.71
CA ASN A 46 5.83 7.14 -11.79
C ASN A 46 6.12 5.63 -11.82
N VAL A 47 6.95 5.18 -10.88
CA VAL A 47 7.37 3.78 -10.68
C VAL A 47 6.20 2.80 -10.49
N TRP A 48 5.00 3.29 -10.16
CA TRP A 48 3.80 2.46 -10.02
C TRP A 48 3.05 2.25 -11.35
N LYS A 49 3.39 2.98 -12.41
CA LYS A 49 2.83 2.79 -13.76
C LYS A 49 3.53 1.64 -14.51
N LEU A 50 3.37 0.43 -13.98
CA LEU A 50 3.86 -0.81 -14.59
C LEU A 50 2.98 -1.24 -15.79
N THR A 51 3.54 -1.96 -16.77
CA THR A 51 2.75 -2.62 -17.84
C THR A 51 1.81 -3.68 -17.23
N GLN A 52 0.75 -4.09 -17.94
CA GLN A 52 -0.18 -5.10 -17.39
C GLN A 52 0.51 -6.44 -17.01
N GLU A 53 1.51 -6.87 -17.78
CA GLU A 53 2.26 -8.10 -17.51
C GLU A 53 3.21 -7.92 -16.32
N ASP A 54 3.93 -6.78 -16.27
CA ASP A 54 4.81 -6.45 -15.15
C ASP A 54 4.02 -6.30 -13.84
N GLN A 55 2.79 -5.81 -13.90
CA GLN A 55 1.91 -5.72 -12.73
C GLN A 55 1.52 -7.08 -12.19
N ALA A 56 1.13 -8.02 -13.06
CA ALA A 56 0.74 -9.34 -12.59
C ALA A 56 1.91 -10.04 -11.89
N ARG A 57 3.10 -9.98 -12.48
CA ARG A 57 4.32 -10.53 -11.87
C ARG A 57 4.67 -9.83 -10.57
N TYR A 58 4.66 -8.50 -10.56
CA TYR A 58 4.97 -7.70 -9.37
C TYR A 58 4.00 -8.01 -8.23
N TRP A 59 2.69 -7.98 -8.48
CA TRP A 59 1.69 -8.21 -7.45
C TRP A 59 1.71 -9.63 -6.89
N GLN A 60 1.98 -10.64 -7.73
CA GLN A 60 2.18 -12.01 -7.24
C GLN A 60 3.41 -12.11 -6.32
N GLY A 61 4.54 -11.52 -6.72
CA GLY A 61 5.74 -11.49 -5.89
C GLY A 61 5.54 -10.69 -4.60
N TYR A 62 4.87 -9.54 -4.69
CA TYR A 62 4.45 -8.73 -3.54
C TYR A 62 3.63 -9.56 -2.56
N LEU A 63 2.52 -10.15 -2.99
CA LEU A 63 1.63 -10.93 -2.12
C LEU A 63 2.32 -12.17 -1.52
N SER A 64 3.26 -12.79 -2.24
CA SER A 64 3.99 -13.96 -1.73
C SER A 64 5.00 -13.62 -0.62
N THR A 65 5.55 -12.39 -0.65
CA THR A 65 6.65 -11.99 0.22
C THR A 65 6.21 -11.09 1.37
N ARG A 66 5.13 -10.31 1.24
CA ARG A 66 4.64 -9.44 2.33
C ARG A 66 4.12 -10.22 3.55
N PRO A 67 4.14 -9.60 4.75
CA PRO A 67 3.46 -10.16 5.91
C PRO A 67 1.96 -10.33 5.62
N LYS A 68 1.36 -11.37 6.19
CA LYS A 68 -0.09 -11.57 6.17
C LYS A 68 -0.67 -11.00 7.46
N TYR A 69 -1.58 -10.05 7.33
CA TYR A 69 -2.33 -9.55 8.47
C TYR A 69 -3.20 -10.68 9.03
N ASN A 70 -2.96 -11.05 10.28
CA ASN A 70 -3.71 -12.11 10.96
C ASN A 70 -5.09 -11.62 11.39
N GLU A 71 -5.98 -12.57 11.72
CA GLU A 71 -7.35 -12.26 12.15
C GLU A 71 -7.38 -11.33 13.37
N SER A 72 -6.48 -11.54 14.34
CA SER A 72 -6.37 -10.68 15.52
C SER A 72 -6.06 -9.21 15.18
N PHE A 73 -5.34 -8.93 14.09
CA PHE A 73 -5.09 -7.55 13.67
C PHE A 73 -6.35 -6.89 13.14
N TYR A 74 -7.14 -7.60 12.32
CA TYR A 74 -8.43 -7.12 11.85
C TYR A 74 -9.46 -7.00 12.98
N ASP A 75 -9.45 -7.93 13.92
CA ASP A 75 -10.34 -7.90 15.09
C ASP A 75 -10.11 -6.65 15.93
N LEU A 76 -8.87 -6.17 16.09
CA LEU A 76 -8.61 -4.89 16.76
C LEU A 76 -9.35 -3.74 16.06
N ILE A 77 -9.32 -3.69 14.72
CA ILE A 77 -10.00 -2.65 13.94
C ILE A 77 -11.53 -2.79 14.09
N TYR A 78 -12.07 -4.00 13.99
CA TYR A 78 -13.51 -4.24 14.07
C TYR A 78 -14.08 -4.03 15.46
N GLN A 79 -13.35 -4.42 16.51
CA GLN A 79 -13.73 -4.17 17.90
C GLN A 79 -13.69 -2.68 18.21
N TYR A 80 -12.65 -1.97 17.76
CA TYR A 80 -12.59 -0.52 17.85
C TYR A 80 -13.81 0.12 17.18
N HIS A 81 -14.11 -0.27 15.93
CA HIS A 81 -15.25 0.26 15.18
C HIS A 81 -16.58 -0.01 15.90
N ALA A 82 -16.80 -1.24 16.35
CA ALA A 82 -18.01 -1.63 17.08
C ALA A 82 -18.22 -0.82 18.37
N ALA A 83 -17.14 -0.42 19.04
CA ALA A 83 -17.21 0.34 20.29
C ALA A 83 -17.59 1.82 20.10
N GLN A 84 -17.57 2.36 18.87
CA GLN A 84 -17.84 3.80 18.64
C GLN A 84 -19.33 4.17 18.67
N SER A 85 -20.21 3.17 18.62
CA SER A 85 -21.68 3.36 18.59
C SER A 85 -22.38 2.24 19.36
N LYS A 86 -23.57 2.53 19.92
CA LYS A 86 -24.43 1.49 20.51
C LYS A 86 -24.97 0.50 19.48
N ASN A 87 -25.14 0.96 18.24
CA ASN A 87 -25.60 0.19 17.10
C ASN A 87 -24.59 0.39 15.96
N PRO A 88 -23.44 -0.31 15.95
CA PRO A 88 -22.44 -0.17 14.90
C PRO A 88 -22.96 -0.77 13.58
N SER A 89 -22.72 -0.06 12.48
CA SER A 89 -23.04 -0.52 11.13
C SER A 89 -21.80 -1.14 10.50
N PHE A 90 -21.96 -2.28 9.83
CA PHE A 90 -20.92 -2.91 9.03
C PHE A 90 -21.40 -3.00 7.58
N ASP A 91 -21.92 -1.91 7.04
CA ASP A 91 -22.53 -1.87 5.72
C ASP A 91 -21.48 -1.58 4.65
N VAL A 92 -20.74 -0.48 4.78
CA VAL A 92 -19.75 -0.06 3.77
C VAL A 92 -18.37 0.15 4.37
N ALA A 93 -17.38 -0.59 3.86
CA ALA A 93 -15.97 -0.28 4.05
C ALA A 93 -15.35 0.27 2.76
N HIS A 94 -14.41 1.21 2.87
CA HIS A 94 -13.66 1.76 1.74
C HIS A 94 -12.17 1.47 1.91
N ASP A 95 -11.62 0.63 1.03
CA ASP A 95 -10.19 0.34 0.92
C ASP A 95 -9.53 1.35 -0.03
N VAL A 96 -8.72 2.25 0.53
CA VAL A 96 -8.09 3.37 -0.17
C VAL A 96 -6.62 3.05 -0.42
N GLY A 97 -6.20 3.11 -1.68
CA GLY A 97 -4.88 2.64 -2.10
C GLY A 97 -4.79 1.11 -2.05
N ALA A 98 -5.84 0.44 -2.52
CA ALA A 98 -6.06 -0.99 -2.33
C ALA A 98 -4.99 -1.90 -2.99
N GLY A 99 -4.21 -1.39 -3.95
CA GLY A 99 -3.20 -2.17 -4.65
C GLY A 99 -3.79 -3.45 -5.24
N PRO A 100 -3.36 -4.65 -4.82
CA PRO A 100 -3.90 -5.90 -5.33
C PRO A 100 -5.17 -6.41 -4.62
N GLY A 101 -5.76 -5.66 -3.69
CA GLY A 101 -7.08 -5.94 -3.11
C GLY A 101 -7.10 -6.94 -1.95
N GLN A 102 -5.96 -7.32 -1.38
CA GLN A 102 -5.88 -8.27 -0.26
C GLN A 102 -6.58 -7.77 1.02
N VAL A 103 -6.63 -6.44 1.22
CA VAL A 103 -7.33 -5.85 2.37
C VAL A 103 -8.83 -5.85 2.10
N ALA A 104 -9.27 -5.44 0.91
CA ALA A 104 -10.65 -5.54 0.48
C ALA A 104 -11.24 -6.95 0.61
N GLU A 105 -10.49 -8.00 0.25
CA GLU A 105 -10.90 -9.39 0.44
C GLU A 105 -11.30 -9.67 1.90
N LYS A 106 -10.43 -9.25 2.85
CA LYS A 106 -10.68 -9.44 4.29
C LYS A 106 -11.82 -8.60 4.81
N LEU A 107 -11.94 -7.35 4.36
CA LEU A 107 -13.05 -6.48 4.73
C LEU A 107 -14.41 -7.05 4.32
N ALA A 108 -14.49 -7.68 3.14
CA ALA A 108 -15.75 -8.21 2.62
C ALA A 108 -16.31 -9.40 3.42
N LEU A 109 -15.50 -10.02 4.28
CA LEU A 109 -15.93 -11.04 5.25
C LEU A 109 -16.76 -10.44 6.39
N LYS A 110 -16.60 -9.14 6.67
CA LYS A 110 -17.29 -8.44 7.77
C LYS A 110 -18.30 -7.40 7.28
N PHE A 111 -17.96 -6.64 6.24
CA PHE A 111 -18.77 -5.54 5.71
C PHE A 111 -19.66 -5.97 4.55
N GLN A 112 -20.89 -5.44 4.47
CA GLN A 112 -21.85 -5.78 3.41
C GLN A 112 -21.37 -5.41 2.00
N HIS A 113 -20.58 -4.35 1.89
CA HIS A 113 -20.01 -3.89 0.64
C HIS A 113 -18.64 -3.27 0.88
N VAL A 114 -17.72 -3.46 -0.07
CA VAL A 114 -16.38 -2.87 -0.03
C VAL A 114 -16.15 -2.04 -1.29
N VAL A 115 -15.87 -0.76 -1.11
CA VAL A 115 -15.37 0.12 -2.17
C VAL A 115 -13.86 -0.04 -2.25
N VAL A 116 -13.36 -0.46 -3.41
CA VAL A 116 -11.95 -0.72 -3.69
C VAL A 116 -11.44 0.40 -4.58
N SER A 117 -10.57 1.26 -4.04
CA SER A 117 -10.04 2.40 -4.78
C SER A 117 -8.51 2.47 -4.76
N ASP A 118 -7.95 2.91 -5.87
CA ASP A 118 -6.51 3.16 -6.01
C ASP A 118 -6.31 4.31 -7.01
N ASN A 119 -5.19 5.04 -6.90
CA ASN A 119 -4.91 6.15 -7.81
C ASN A 119 -4.48 5.67 -9.21
N ASN A 120 -4.23 4.38 -9.37
CA ASN A 120 -3.78 3.77 -10.61
C ASN A 120 -4.83 2.79 -11.15
N ALA A 121 -5.32 3.07 -12.37
CA ALA A 121 -6.31 2.24 -13.04
C ALA A 121 -5.89 0.78 -13.20
N ASN A 122 -4.60 0.53 -13.44
CA ASN A 122 -4.11 -0.83 -13.60
C ASN A 122 -4.11 -1.60 -12.27
N HIS A 123 -3.86 -0.92 -11.13
CA HIS A 123 -3.99 -1.55 -9.81
C HIS A 123 -5.44 -1.93 -9.54
N VAL A 124 -6.38 -1.04 -9.83
CA VAL A 124 -7.83 -1.33 -9.72
C VAL A 124 -8.24 -2.50 -10.60
N ASP A 125 -7.74 -2.57 -11.84
CA ASP A 125 -8.00 -3.69 -12.74
C ASP A 125 -7.41 -5.01 -12.20
N TYR A 126 -6.20 -4.97 -11.63
CA TYR A 126 -5.58 -6.14 -11.00
C TYR A 126 -6.34 -6.58 -9.73
N ALA A 127 -6.73 -5.65 -8.85
CA ALA A 127 -7.55 -5.94 -7.68
C ALA A 127 -8.86 -6.62 -8.08
N ARG A 128 -9.54 -6.10 -9.12
CA ARG A 128 -10.75 -6.73 -9.66
C ARG A 128 -10.50 -8.15 -10.15
N TYR A 129 -9.39 -8.37 -10.86
CA TYR A 129 -8.99 -9.71 -11.29
C TYR A 129 -8.72 -10.63 -10.09
N ALA A 130 -7.90 -10.20 -9.13
CA ALA A 130 -7.52 -10.99 -7.97
C ALA A 130 -8.73 -11.35 -7.11
N LEU A 131 -9.60 -10.37 -6.80
CA LEU A 131 -10.83 -10.58 -6.03
C LEU A 131 -11.81 -11.52 -6.75
N SER A 132 -11.86 -11.52 -8.08
CA SER A 132 -12.68 -12.48 -8.85
C SER A 132 -12.23 -13.94 -8.71
N LYS A 133 -11.05 -14.20 -8.12
CA LYS A 133 -10.53 -15.54 -7.83
C LYS A 133 -10.79 -16.00 -6.40
N THR A 134 -11.36 -15.13 -5.57
CA THR A 134 -11.72 -15.44 -4.18
C THR A 134 -13.13 -16.05 -4.13
N ASP A 135 -13.50 -16.60 -2.97
CA ASP A 135 -14.86 -17.12 -2.75
C ASP A 135 -15.87 -16.00 -2.44
N VAL A 136 -15.44 -14.73 -2.38
CA VAL A 136 -16.32 -13.59 -2.11
C VAL A 136 -17.05 -13.19 -3.40
N PRO A 137 -18.40 -13.08 -3.40
CA PRO A 137 -19.15 -12.70 -4.59
C PRO A 137 -18.73 -11.33 -5.14
N ALA A 138 -18.60 -11.21 -6.47
CA ALA A 138 -18.20 -9.96 -7.13
C ALA A 138 -19.13 -8.76 -6.80
N SER A 139 -20.41 -9.01 -6.48
CA SER A 139 -21.37 -7.98 -6.07
C SER A 139 -21.04 -7.31 -4.73
N ARG A 140 -20.11 -7.89 -3.96
CA ARG A 140 -19.62 -7.31 -2.70
C ARG A 140 -18.63 -6.17 -2.91
N PHE A 141 -18.19 -5.93 -4.15
CA PHE A 141 -17.15 -4.96 -4.46
C PHE A 141 -17.63 -3.92 -5.47
N SER A 142 -17.28 -2.67 -5.22
CA SER A 142 -17.23 -1.60 -6.23
C SER A 142 -15.79 -1.17 -6.44
N TYR A 143 -15.48 -0.68 -7.63
CA TYR A 143 -14.12 -0.33 -8.02
C TYR A 143 -14.06 1.09 -8.58
N ASP A 144 -13.10 1.89 -8.13
CA ASP A 144 -12.92 3.25 -8.62
C ASP A 144 -11.44 3.65 -8.68
N VAL A 145 -11.10 4.47 -9.68
CA VAL A 145 -9.76 5.04 -9.81
C VAL A 145 -9.77 6.40 -9.14
N ALA A 146 -9.31 6.49 -7.89
CA ALA A 146 -9.40 7.70 -7.08
C ALA A 146 -8.16 7.91 -6.21
N LEU A 147 -7.78 9.17 -6.04
CA LEU A 147 -6.86 9.61 -4.98
C LEU A 147 -7.63 9.65 -3.65
N GLY A 148 -6.95 9.31 -2.55
CA GLY A 148 -7.55 9.40 -1.20
C GLY A 148 -7.93 10.84 -0.85
N GLU A 149 -7.14 11.79 -1.35
CA GLU A 149 -7.34 13.23 -1.24
C GLU A 149 -8.60 13.75 -1.94
N GLU A 150 -9.23 12.97 -2.82
CA GLU A 150 -10.35 13.41 -3.68
C GLU A 150 -11.65 12.66 -3.43
N LEU A 151 -11.71 11.80 -2.40
CA LEU A 151 -12.91 11.00 -2.12
C LEU A 151 -14.14 11.88 -1.82
N GLU A 152 -13.97 13.01 -1.12
CA GLU A 152 -15.10 13.92 -0.83
C GLU A 152 -15.76 14.51 -2.09
N ALA A 153 -15.05 14.59 -3.21
CA ALA A 153 -15.60 15.04 -4.49
C ALA A 153 -16.30 13.92 -5.28
N LYS A 154 -16.02 12.65 -4.93
CA LYS A 154 -16.48 11.48 -5.66
C LYS A 154 -17.59 10.70 -4.95
N TYR A 155 -17.60 10.75 -3.63
CA TYR A 155 -18.50 9.98 -2.79
C TYR A 155 -19.39 10.93 -1.98
N PRO A 156 -20.67 10.56 -1.78
CA PRO A 156 -21.54 11.33 -0.89
C PRO A 156 -20.93 11.44 0.52
N PRO A 157 -21.17 12.55 1.24
CA PRO A 157 -20.80 12.63 2.63
C PRO A 157 -21.53 11.54 3.43
N ALA A 158 -20.89 11.00 4.46
CA ALA A 158 -21.46 9.92 5.29
C ALA A 158 -21.95 8.71 4.46
N SER A 159 -21.05 8.14 3.66
CA SER A 159 -21.30 6.96 2.81
C SER A 159 -20.45 5.74 3.15
N ALA A 160 -19.53 5.84 4.12
CA ALA A 160 -18.72 4.71 4.59
C ALA A 160 -18.73 4.59 6.13
N ASP A 161 -18.84 3.37 6.64
CA ASP A 161 -18.72 3.06 8.08
C ASP A 161 -17.25 2.97 8.51
N LEU A 162 -16.42 2.42 7.63
CA LEU A 162 -14.98 2.25 7.84
C LEU A 162 -14.22 2.70 6.60
N ILE A 163 -13.22 3.55 6.77
CA ILE A 163 -12.19 3.81 5.76
C ILE A 163 -10.90 3.17 6.24
N VAL A 164 -10.27 2.38 5.38
CA VAL A 164 -8.94 1.81 5.62
C VAL A 164 -7.91 2.39 4.67
N CYS A 165 -6.69 2.55 5.18
CA CYS A 165 -5.55 3.11 4.47
C CYS A 165 -4.30 2.29 4.81
N ALA A 166 -4.08 1.23 4.04
CA ALA A 166 -2.97 0.31 4.24
C ALA A 166 -1.73 0.77 3.46
N LEU A 167 -0.63 1.08 4.15
CA LEU A 167 0.71 1.40 3.61
C LEU A 167 0.85 2.68 2.78
N MET A 168 -0.23 3.30 2.30
CA MET A 168 -0.16 4.44 1.39
C MET A 168 -0.13 5.82 2.07
N PHE A 169 -0.52 5.95 3.35
CA PHE A 169 -0.82 7.26 3.96
C PHE A 169 0.37 8.22 3.98
N PRO A 170 1.61 7.75 4.22
CA PRO A 170 2.79 8.59 4.08
C PRO A 170 2.98 9.26 2.71
N LEU A 171 2.34 8.73 1.66
CA LEU A 171 2.43 9.28 0.31
C LEU A 171 1.43 10.41 0.06
N MET A 172 0.39 10.54 0.90
CA MET A 172 -0.73 11.46 0.70
C MET A 172 -0.56 12.82 1.37
N ASP A 173 -1.14 13.86 0.78
CA ASP A 173 -1.28 15.14 1.49
C ASP A 173 -2.15 14.93 2.73
N THR A 174 -1.57 15.11 3.91
CA THR A 174 -2.17 14.66 5.16
C THR A 174 -3.43 15.43 5.52
N ALA A 175 -3.42 16.75 5.37
CA ALA A 175 -4.58 17.57 5.69
C ALA A 175 -5.74 17.30 4.71
N THR A 176 -5.43 17.19 3.43
CA THR A 176 -6.42 16.92 2.37
C THR A 176 -7.01 15.52 2.50
N ALA A 177 -6.17 14.50 2.74
CA ALA A 177 -6.62 13.13 2.96
C ALA A 177 -7.51 13.01 4.21
N LEU A 178 -7.11 13.59 5.35
CA LEU A 178 -7.92 13.55 6.58
C LEU A 178 -9.28 14.22 6.39
N ARG A 179 -9.32 15.40 5.74
CA ARG A 179 -10.58 16.09 5.44
C ARG A 179 -11.47 15.22 4.53
N SER A 180 -10.90 14.73 3.44
CA SER A 180 -11.60 13.87 2.48
C SER A 180 -12.19 12.62 3.13
N PHE A 181 -11.39 11.90 3.93
CA PHE A 181 -11.85 10.71 4.66
C PHE A 181 -12.93 11.04 5.68
N ARG A 182 -12.78 12.13 6.43
CA ARG A 182 -13.79 12.58 7.38
C ARG A 182 -15.10 12.92 6.68
N THR A 183 -15.09 13.58 5.52
CA THR A 183 -16.32 13.91 4.78
C THR A 183 -17.10 12.65 4.43
N VAL A 184 -16.40 11.63 3.91
CA VAL A 184 -16.99 10.36 3.45
C VAL A 184 -17.44 9.46 4.61
N LEU A 185 -16.77 9.51 5.77
CA LEU A 185 -17.15 8.70 6.93
C LEU A 185 -18.52 9.06 7.51
N ASN A 186 -19.25 8.04 7.94
CA ASN A 186 -20.44 8.17 8.78
C ASN A 186 -20.11 8.80 10.14
N GLN A 187 -21.13 9.33 10.80
CA GLN A 187 -21.02 9.73 12.19
C GLN A 187 -20.60 8.52 13.04
N ASN A 188 -19.56 8.66 13.87
CA ASN A 188 -18.91 7.55 14.58
C ASN A 188 -18.23 6.49 13.69
N GLY A 189 -18.12 6.76 12.39
CA GLY A 189 -17.35 5.94 11.45
C GLY A 189 -15.87 5.95 11.81
N THR A 190 -15.17 4.89 11.42
CA THR A 190 -13.77 4.65 11.78
C THR A 190 -12.84 4.92 10.60
N LEU A 191 -11.76 5.65 10.87
CA LEU A 191 -10.57 5.68 10.02
C LEU A 191 -9.53 4.75 10.63
N ALA A 192 -9.05 3.79 9.83
CA ALA A 192 -7.95 2.89 10.20
C ALA A 192 -6.80 3.06 9.21
N ILE A 193 -5.69 3.62 9.69
CA ILE A 193 -4.46 3.79 8.89
C ILE A 193 -3.42 2.86 9.48
N TRP A 194 -2.74 2.07 8.66
CA TRP A 194 -1.60 1.30 9.16
C TRP A 194 -0.46 1.26 8.17
N PHE A 195 0.73 1.05 8.72
CA PHE A 195 1.95 0.90 7.96
C PHE A 195 2.82 -0.16 8.64
N TYR A 196 3.56 -0.93 7.85
CA TYR A 196 4.64 -1.78 8.35
C TYR A 196 5.92 -1.51 7.55
N GLY A 197 7.05 -1.68 8.20
CA GLY A 197 8.35 -1.40 7.59
C GLY A 197 8.97 -2.56 6.83
N ARG A 198 10.28 -2.45 6.55
CA ARG A 198 11.04 -3.59 6.03
C ARG A 198 11.05 -4.75 7.05
N ALA A 199 11.21 -5.97 6.57
CA ALA A 199 11.39 -7.12 7.44
C ALA A 199 12.70 -7.00 8.23
N HIS A 200 12.66 -7.39 9.50
CA HIS A 200 13.83 -7.41 10.38
C HIS A 200 14.10 -8.83 10.87
N PHE A 201 15.37 -9.19 11.03
CA PHE A 201 15.73 -10.45 11.69
C PHE A 201 15.20 -10.43 13.14
N SER A 202 14.33 -11.40 13.46
CA SER A 202 13.71 -11.52 14.79
C SER A 202 14.62 -12.18 15.82
N GLU A 203 15.64 -12.91 15.38
CA GLU A 203 16.64 -13.54 16.22
C GLU A 203 17.73 -12.52 16.60
N PRO A 204 18.00 -12.22 17.89
CA PRO A 204 18.91 -11.13 18.30
C PRO A 204 20.32 -11.20 17.68
N GLU A 205 20.89 -12.40 17.57
CA GLU A 205 22.21 -12.61 16.97
C GLU A 205 22.25 -12.19 15.49
N TYR A 206 21.22 -12.55 14.73
CA TYR A 206 21.10 -12.19 13.31
C TYR A 206 20.62 -10.75 13.11
N ALA A 207 19.83 -10.20 14.04
CA ALA A 207 19.53 -8.78 14.06
C ALA A 207 20.83 -7.95 14.18
N ALA A 208 21.73 -8.32 15.09
CA ALA A 208 22.99 -7.61 15.27
C ALA A 208 23.96 -7.81 14.10
N SER A 209 24.07 -9.03 13.57
CA SER A 209 25.08 -9.37 12.56
C SER A 209 24.61 -9.19 11.11
N CYS A 210 23.34 -9.44 10.80
CA CYS A 210 22.81 -9.48 9.43
C CYS A 210 22.00 -8.25 9.05
N GLN A 211 21.28 -7.63 10.00
CA GLN A 211 20.42 -6.48 9.68
C GLN A 211 21.17 -5.32 9.03
N PRO A 212 22.37 -4.90 9.50
CA PRO A 212 23.10 -3.80 8.85
C PRO A 212 23.47 -4.09 7.39
N VAL A 213 23.76 -5.35 7.07
CA VAL A 213 24.09 -5.77 5.69
C VAL A 213 22.83 -5.75 4.81
N LEU A 214 21.71 -6.26 5.33
CA LEU A 214 20.41 -6.18 4.64
C LEU A 214 19.98 -4.73 4.42
N ASP A 215 20.15 -3.88 5.44
CA ASP A 215 19.82 -2.45 5.37
C ASP A 215 20.67 -1.73 4.33
N ALA A 216 21.97 -2.02 4.22
CA ALA A 216 22.82 -1.45 3.18
C ALA A 216 22.34 -1.82 1.77
N ILE A 217 21.91 -3.08 1.56
CA ILE A 217 21.34 -3.53 0.29
C ILE A 217 20.04 -2.79 -0.01
N ILE A 218 19.13 -2.70 0.95
CA ILE A 218 17.83 -2.04 0.76
C ILE A 218 18.02 -0.52 0.53
N ASN A 219 18.91 0.11 1.29
CA ASN A 219 19.23 1.54 1.17
C ASN A 219 19.88 1.87 -0.17
N HIS A 220 20.69 0.98 -0.74
CA HIS A 220 21.21 1.14 -2.10
C HIS A 220 20.08 1.22 -3.12
N HIS A 221 19.14 0.27 -3.09
CA HIS A 221 18.02 0.26 -4.04
C HIS A 221 17.11 1.49 -3.87
N PHE A 222 16.70 1.80 -2.64
CA PHE A 222 15.91 3.02 -2.38
C PHE A 222 16.68 4.29 -2.69
N GLY A 223 18.00 4.31 -2.50
CA GLY A 223 18.86 5.44 -2.87
C GLY A 223 18.78 5.76 -4.36
N GLY A 224 18.70 4.75 -5.22
CA GLY A 224 18.51 4.94 -6.66
C GLY A 224 17.15 5.52 -7.05
N VAL A 225 16.15 5.43 -6.17
CA VAL A 225 14.80 5.99 -6.38
C VAL A 225 14.66 7.37 -5.75
N ILE A 226 15.19 7.54 -4.54
CA ILE A 226 15.04 8.76 -3.74
C ILE A 226 15.97 9.86 -4.26
N LYS A 227 17.20 9.51 -4.62
CA LYS A 227 18.23 10.48 -5.03
C LYS A 227 18.08 10.82 -6.52
N GLY A 228 18.42 12.06 -6.87
CA GLY A 228 18.53 12.49 -8.28
C GLY A 228 17.27 13.07 -8.92
N GLY A 229 16.18 13.24 -8.16
CA GLY A 229 14.98 13.96 -8.62
C GLY A 229 15.02 15.48 -8.38
N GLY A 230 13.99 16.18 -8.86
CA GLY A 230 13.82 17.62 -8.63
C GLY A 230 13.38 17.97 -7.19
N PRO A 231 13.19 19.27 -6.88
CA PRO A 231 12.77 19.72 -5.55
C PRO A 231 11.44 19.11 -5.07
N GLU A 232 10.44 18.98 -5.95
CA GLU A 232 9.15 18.39 -5.61
C GLU A 232 9.26 16.90 -5.28
N HIS A 233 10.04 16.15 -6.05
CA HIS A 233 10.36 14.74 -5.78
C HIS A 233 11.03 14.58 -4.42
N THR A 234 12.03 15.42 -4.15
CA THR A 234 12.77 15.42 -2.89
C THR A 234 11.84 15.75 -1.71
N ALA A 235 10.97 16.75 -1.85
CA ALA A 235 10.00 17.11 -0.82
C ALA A 235 8.97 16.00 -0.55
N GLY A 236 8.52 15.32 -1.60
CA GLY A 236 7.62 14.16 -1.51
C GLY A 236 8.25 13.01 -0.71
N TRP A 237 9.48 12.63 -1.06
CA TRP A 237 10.22 11.59 -0.34
C TRP A 237 10.60 11.98 1.08
N LYS A 238 10.97 13.24 1.32
CA LYS A 238 11.24 13.74 2.67
C LYS A 238 10.01 13.61 3.56
N ARG A 239 8.85 14.10 3.10
CA ARG A 239 7.57 13.98 3.81
C ARG A 239 7.23 12.52 4.14
N ALA A 240 7.39 11.61 3.17
CA ALA A 240 7.13 10.19 3.39
C ALA A 240 8.13 9.58 4.41
N ALA A 241 9.42 9.88 4.28
CA ALA A 241 10.46 9.39 5.18
C ALA A 241 10.26 9.87 6.62
N ASP A 242 10.04 11.18 6.80
CA ASP A 242 9.75 11.79 8.10
C ASP A 242 8.50 11.16 8.73
N GLY A 243 7.42 11.03 7.95
CA GLY A 243 6.15 10.49 8.43
C GLY A 243 6.25 9.02 8.87
N ILE A 244 6.98 8.19 8.10
CA ILE A 244 7.22 6.79 8.46
C ILE A 244 8.16 6.69 9.68
N ALA A 245 9.24 7.46 9.72
CA ALA A 245 10.17 7.48 10.85
C ALA A 245 9.49 7.94 12.15
N SER A 246 8.44 8.76 12.02
CA SER A 246 7.59 9.22 13.13
C SER A 246 6.60 8.17 13.64
N TRP A 247 6.59 6.95 13.09
CA TRP A 247 5.53 5.97 13.37
C TRP A 247 4.12 6.54 13.11
N LEU A 248 3.98 7.37 12.07
CA LEU A 248 2.77 8.11 11.74
C LEU A 248 2.27 9.08 12.84
N ASP A 249 3.08 9.39 13.85
CA ASP A 249 2.71 10.34 14.91
C ASP A 249 2.50 11.76 14.38
N TYR A 250 3.03 12.10 13.21
CA TYR A 250 2.84 13.39 12.55
C TYR A 250 1.38 13.67 12.12
N ILE A 251 0.52 12.65 12.06
CA ILE A 251 -0.88 12.79 11.62
C ILE A 251 -1.68 13.53 12.70
N PRO A 252 -2.21 14.74 12.41
CA PRO A 252 -2.94 15.52 13.41
C PRO A 252 -4.42 15.14 13.45
N PHE A 253 -4.90 14.65 14.59
CA PHE A 253 -6.34 14.47 14.81
C PHE A 253 -6.89 15.64 15.63
N ALA A 254 -7.55 16.58 14.95
CA ALA A 254 -8.22 17.71 15.59
C ALA A 254 -9.35 17.23 16.52
N GLU A 255 -9.39 17.74 17.76
CA GLU A 255 -10.31 17.22 18.78
C GLU A 255 -11.76 17.57 18.48
N GLU A 256 -12.02 18.63 17.74
CA GLU A 256 -13.33 19.03 17.27
C GLU A 256 -13.85 18.15 16.12
N GLU A 257 -12.97 17.36 15.50
CA GLU A 257 -13.28 16.55 14.32
C GLU A 257 -13.22 15.04 14.57
N TRP A 258 -12.36 14.62 15.51
CA TRP A 258 -12.05 13.23 15.80
C TRP A 258 -12.14 12.93 17.29
N LYS A 259 -12.44 11.67 17.62
CA LYS A 259 -12.46 11.14 18.99
C LYS A 259 -11.84 9.76 19.06
N SER A 260 -11.58 9.33 20.29
CA SER A 260 -11.14 7.97 20.62
C SER A 260 -9.84 7.55 19.91
N VAL A 261 -8.95 8.50 19.60
CA VAL A 261 -7.76 8.21 18.79
C VAL A 261 -6.85 7.22 19.52
N GLN A 262 -6.53 6.11 18.85
CA GLN A 262 -5.60 5.08 19.34
C GLN A 262 -4.45 4.88 18.37
N ARG A 263 -3.24 4.77 18.89
CA ARG A 263 -2.02 4.47 18.12
C ARG A 263 -1.38 3.22 18.69
N HIS A 264 -1.53 2.11 18.00
CA HIS A 264 -0.86 0.87 18.34
C HIS A 264 0.46 0.78 17.59
N LYS A 265 1.55 0.52 18.31
CA LYS A 265 2.89 0.36 17.73
C LYS A 265 3.46 -0.98 18.17
N TRP A 266 4.00 -1.74 17.21
CA TRP A 266 4.68 -2.99 17.47
C TRP A 266 6.15 -2.90 17.12
N ASN A 267 7.00 -3.48 17.96
CA ASN A 267 8.42 -3.66 17.73
C ASN A 267 9.25 -2.35 17.73
N THR A 268 8.80 -1.34 18.48
CA THR A 268 9.45 -0.01 18.59
C THR A 268 10.84 -0.05 19.21
N GLU A 269 11.13 -1.01 20.10
CA GLU A 269 12.36 -1.03 20.90
C GLU A 269 13.57 -1.59 20.13
N TRP A 270 13.33 -2.36 19.06
CA TRP A 270 14.39 -3.12 18.38
C TRP A 270 14.36 -3.01 16.86
N THR A 271 13.44 -2.21 16.30
CA THR A 271 13.33 -1.97 14.86
C THR A 271 13.05 -0.50 14.55
N GLN A 272 13.03 -0.16 13.25
CA GLN A 272 12.55 1.13 12.74
C GLN A 272 11.45 0.89 11.70
N LEU A 273 10.41 1.72 11.68
CA LEU A 273 9.27 1.54 10.76
C LEU A 273 9.61 1.76 9.27
N GLY A 274 10.74 2.40 8.94
CA GLY A 274 11.13 2.69 7.56
C GLY A 274 11.27 1.46 6.66
N PHE A 275 10.86 1.56 5.39
CA PHE A 275 11.32 0.63 4.35
C PHE A 275 12.80 0.84 4.02
N PHE A 276 13.35 2.02 4.28
CA PHE A 276 14.74 2.41 4.12
C PHE A 276 15.19 3.25 5.32
N GLY A 277 16.49 3.45 5.47
CA GLY A 277 17.11 4.32 6.46
C GLY A 277 17.68 5.61 5.88
N GLN A 278 18.31 6.41 6.74
CA GLN A 278 18.93 7.71 6.40
C GLN A 278 19.91 7.62 5.21
N ASP A 279 20.64 6.52 5.05
CA ASP A 279 21.63 6.35 3.98
C ASP A 279 21.02 6.30 2.57
N ALA A 280 19.73 5.97 2.47
CA ALA A 280 18.99 6.03 1.21
C ALA A 280 18.63 7.47 0.82
N CYS A 281 18.72 8.43 1.74
CA CYS A 281 18.28 9.81 1.54
C CYS A 281 19.45 10.76 1.28
N ASN A 282 19.19 11.85 0.56
CA ASN A 282 20.09 13.01 0.41
C ASN A 282 19.59 14.24 1.20
N PHE A 283 18.67 14.01 2.14
CA PHE A 283 18.10 14.97 3.08
C PHE A 283 18.05 14.33 4.48
N PRO A 284 18.03 15.11 5.56
CA PRO A 284 17.84 14.56 6.90
C PRO A 284 16.41 14.04 7.08
N VAL A 285 16.28 12.85 7.67
CA VAL A 285 15.01 12.30 8.13
C VAL A 285 14.73 12.85 9.53
N GLU A 286 13.62 13.57 9.67
CA GLU A 286 13.28 14.37 10.85
C GLU A 286 11.90 13.95 11.35
N PRO A 287 11.81 12.93 12.24
CA PRO A 287 10.53 12.50 12.78
C PRO A 287 9.90 13.59 13.66
N THR A 288 8.58 13.72 13.57
CA THR A 288 7.77 14.69 14.32
C THR A 288 6.56 14.00 14.95
N SER A 289 6.01 14.59 16.00
CA SER A 289 4.82 14.06 16.66
C SER A 289 3.75 15.14 16.80
N GLN A 290 2.52 14.74 16.53
CA GLN A 290 1.28 15.49 16.76
C GLN A 290 0.34 14.70 17.70
N VAL A 291 0.87 13.72 18.44
CA VAL A 291 0.13 12.97 19.46
C VAL A 291 -0.25 13.92 20.59
N LYS A 292 -1.52 13.92 20.97
CA LYS A 292 -2.06 14.73 22.06
C LYS A 292 -2.27 13.91 23.34
N ASP A 293 -2.35 14.59 24.48
CA ASP A 293 -2.55 13.96 25.80
C ASP A 293 -3.86 13.13 25.88
N GLY A 294 -4.87 13.46 25.07
CA GLY A 294 -6.14 12.70 25.01
C GLY A 294 -6.10 11.44 24.13
N GLU A 295 -5.00 11.19 23.42
CA GLU A 295 -4.83 10.01 22.57
C GLU A 295 -4.28 8.82 23.36
N THR A 296 -4.68 7.61 22.98
CA THR A 296 -4.15 6.38 23.60
C THR A 296 -3.03 5.80 22.75
N VAL A 297 -1.80 5.80 23.27
CA VAL A 297 -0.66 5.13 22.62
C VAL A 297 -0.42 3.77 23.30
N ILE A 298 -0.37 2.70 22.50
CA ILE A 298 -0.20 1.33 22.98
C ILE A 298 0.99 0.71 22.27
N GLU A 299 2.05 0.43 23.02
CA GLU A 299 3.25 -0.23 22.50
C GLU A 299 3.28 -1.71 22.86
N ARG A 300 3.71 -2.54 21.92
CA ARG A 300 3.85 -3.99 22.08
C ARG A 300 5.17 -4.45 21.47
N GLN A 301 5.85 -5.38 22.12
CA GLN A 301 6.99 -6.07 21.55
C GLN A 301 6.57 -7.51 21.25
N ASP A 302 6.69 -7.91 19.99
CA ASP A 302 6.37 -9.25 19.52
C ASP A 302 7.31 -9.59 18.36
N ARG A 303 8.41 -10.28 18.70
CA ARG A 303 9.42 -10.74 17.74
C ARG A 303 8.90 -11.82 16.80
N ASP A 304 7.72 -12.39 17.04
CA ASP A 304 7.07 -13.36 16.16
C ASP A 304 5.88 -12.75 15.40
N LEU A 305 5.63 -11.43 15.53
CA LEU A 305 4.55 -10.75 14.83
C LEU A 305 4.67 -11.02 13.32
N TRP A 306 3.64 -11.65 12.76
CA TRP A 306 3.51 -12.04 11.34
C TRP A 306 4.64 -12.92 10.78
N ARG A 307 5.40 -13.60 11.65
CA ARG A 307 6.67 -14.28 11.36
C ARG A 307 6.76 -14.97 9.99
N LYS A 308 7.91 -14.79 9.32
CA LYS A 308 8.33 -15.59 8.16
C LYS A 308 9.70 -16.19 8.42
N ASP A 309 9.87 -17.45 8.09
CA ASP A 309 11.18 -18.11 8.09
C ASP A 309 11.70 -18.17 6.64
N TRP A 310 12.75 -17.42 6.34
CA TRP A 310 13.27 -17.27 4.99
C TRP A 310 14.72 -17.72 4.88
N ASN A 311 15.01 -18.42 3.79
CA ASN A 311 16.38 -18.55 3.30
C ASN A 311 16.78 -17.31 2.47
N LEU A 312 18.03 -17.27 2.02
CA LEU A 312 18.55 -16.12 1.27
C LEU A 312 17.79 -15.85 -0.04
N ALA A 313 17.36 -16.90 -0.74
CA ALA A 313 16.63 -16.75 -1.99
C ALA A 313 15.25 -16.10 -1.78
N GLN A 314 14.54 -16.49 -0.72
CA GLN A 314 13.26 -15.90 -0.35
C GLN A 314 13.43 -14.45 0.17
N LEU A 315 14.50 -14.16 0.91
CA LEU A 315 14.84 -12.80 1.31
C LEU A 315 15.12 -11.89 0.11
N ARG A 316 15.88 -12.39 -0.89
CA ARG A 316 16.09 -11.68 -2.16
C ARG A 316 14.77 -11.39 -2.88
N GLN A 317 13.86 -12.37 -2.94
CA GLN A 317 12.52 -12.15 -3.50
C GLN A 317 11.76 -11.05 -2.75
N PHE A 318 11.83 -11.01 -1.42
CA PHE A 318 11.23 -9.92 -0.65
C PHE A 318 11.83 -8.56 -1.04
N VAL A 319 13.16 -8.44 -1.10
CA VAL A 319 13.82 -7.17 -1.49
C VAL A 319 13.43 -6.75 -2.91
N GLN A 320 13.31 -7.69 -3.86
CA GLN A 320 12.87 -7.42 -5.23
C GLN A 320 11.43 -6.91 -5.34
N HIS A 321 10.56 -7.26 -4.39
CA HIS A 321 9.13 -6.88 -4.41
C HIS A 321 8.76 -5.92 -3.27
N ILE A 322 9.75 -5.39 -2.55
CA ILE A 322 9.55 -4.36 -1.53
C ILE A 322 9.14 -3.02 -2.18
N PHE A 323 9.55 -2.83 -3.43
CA PHE A 323 9.27 -1.69 -4.27
C PHE A 323 9.50 -2.10 -5.74
N PRO A 324 8.80 -1.52 -6.73
CA PRO A 324 9.05 -1.81 -8.15
C PRO A 324 10.33 -1.11 -8.62
N PHE A 325 11.49 -1.59 -8.16
CA PHE A 325 12.79 -1.06 -8.55
C PHE A 325 13.04 -1.31 -10.04
N ASN A 326 13.00 -0.25 -10.85
CA ASN A 326 13.29 -0.31 -12.27
C ASN A 326 14.74 0.11 -12.54
N GLY A 327 15.53 -0.76 -13.17
CA GLY A 327 16.88 -0.42 -13.66
C GLY A 327 17.92 -0.18 -12.56
N THR A 328 17.75 -0.74 -11.37
CA THR A 328 18.74 -0.59 -10.30
C THR A 328 20.00 -1.40 -10.59
N ASP A 329 21.16 -0.76 -10.47
CA ASP A 329 22.45 -1.43 -10.57
C ASP A 329 22.66 -2.37 -9.37
N GLU A 330 22.75 -3.67 -9.65
CA GLU A 330 22.96 -4.69 -8.63
C GLU A 330 24.45 -4.94 -8.32
N ASP A 331 25.39 -4.46 -9.14
CA ASP A 331 26.82 -4.73 -8.96
C ASP A 331 27.34 -4.30 -7.57
N PRO A 332 26.97 -3.13 -7.03
CA PRO A 332 27.41 -2.69 -5.70
C PRO A 332 26.90 -3.57 -4.55
N VAL A 333 25.77 -4.26 -4.72
CA VAL A 333 25.16 -5.07 -3.66
C VAL A 333 25.51 -6.56 -3.74
N LYS A 334 26.08 -7.04 -4.85
CA LYS A 334 26.59 -8.42 -4.99
C LYS A 334 27.49 -8.88 -3.83
N PRO A 335 28.53 -8.13 -3.42
CA PRO A 335 29.37 -8.55 -2.30
C PRO A 335 28.60 -8.58 -0.97
N LEU A 336 27.67 -7.64 -0.75
CA LEU A 336 26.83 -7.59 0.45
C LEU A 336 25.91 -8.81 0.54
N TRP A 337 25.36 -9.26 -0.59
CA TRP A 337 24.56 -10.47 -0.63
C TRP A 337 25.37 -11.73 -0.29
N ALA A 338 26.61 -11.84 -0.78
CA ALA A 338 27.50 -12.96 -0.44
C ALA A 338 27.91 -12.94 1.04
N GLU A 339 28.13 -11.75 1.60
CA GLU A 339 28.38 -11.57 3.02
C GLU A 339 27.16 -11.98 3.86
N LEU A 340 25.96 -11.54 3.47
CA LEU A 340 24.72 -11.88 4.16
C LEU A 340 24.47 -13.39 4.12
N GLU A 341 24.73 -14.06 3.00
CA GLU A 341 24.67 -15.52 2.88
C GLU A 341 25.53 -16.21 3.95
N LYS A 342 26.79 -15.80 4.07
CA LYS A 342 27.72 -16.37 5.04
C LYS A 342 27.23 -16.13 6.47
N ARG A 343 26.79 -14.91 6.79
CA ARG A 343 26.30 -14.54 8.13
C ARG A 343 25.00 -15.26 8.49
N MET A 344 24.13 -15.53 7.51
CA MET A 344 22.94 -16.37 7.69
C MET A 344 23.25 -17.85 7.84
N GLY A 345 24.51 -18.31 7.72
CA GLY A 345 24.87 -19.72 7.82
C GLY A 345 24.75 -20.51 6.51
N GLY A 346 24.73 -19.82 5.36
CA GLY A 346 24.69 -20.40 4.01
C GLY A 346 23.35 -20.24 3.30
N ALA A 347 23.33 -20.46 1.98
CA ALA A 347 22.15 -20.20 1.13
C ALA A 347 20.84 -20.90 1.55
N GLN A 348 20.93 -22.09 2.16
CA GLN A 348 19.78 -22.90 2.56
C GLN A 348 19.33 -22.66 4.01
N ALA A 349 20.15 -21.97 4.80
CA ALA A 349 19.82 -21.69 6.19
C ALA A 349 18.62 -20.73 6.25
N GLN A 350 17.61 -21.09 7.05
CA GLN A 350 16.45 -20.24 7.27
C GLN A 350 16.65 -19.37 8.51
N ARG A 351 16.24 -18.11 8.42
CA ARG A 351 16.22 -17.18 9.54
C ARG A 351 14.84 -16.59 9.71
N SER A 352 14.53 -16.26 10.95
CA SER A 352 13.20 -15.83 11.38
C SER A 352 13.11 -14.31 11.23
N PHE A 353 12.08 -13.82 10.55
CA PHE A 353 11.83 -12.40 10.32
C PHE A 353 10.52 -11.94 10.95
N SER A 354 10.50 -10.71 11.46
CA SER A 354 9.31 -10.01 11.94
C SER A 354 9.31 -8.54 11.49
N TRP A 355 8.25 -7.79 11.80
CA TRP A 355 8.02 -6.44 11.25
C TRP A 355 7.75 -5.40 12.35
N PRO A 356 8.25 -4.17 12.18
CA PRO A 356 7.66 -3.00 12.81
C PRO A 356 6.29 -2.72 12.19
N VAL A 357 5.31 -2.38 13.02
CA VAL A 357 3.95 -2.05 12.58
C VAL A 357 3.41 -0.89 13.38
N VAL A 358 2.69 0.01 12.72
CA VAL A 358 1.80 0.97 13.37
C VAL A 358 0.39 0.84 12.83
N LEU A 359 -0.60 0.90 13.73
CA LEU A 359 -2.02 1.03 13.43
C LEU A 359 -2.55 2.26 14.17
N VAL A 360 -3.08 3.21 13.42
CA VAL A 360 -3.75 4.42 13.90
C VAL A 360 -5.25 4.27 13.66
N LEU A 361 -6.03 4.41 14.71
CA LEU A 361 -7.48 4.33 14.71
C LEU A 361 -8.05 5.64 15.20
N ALA A 362 -9.02 6.19 14.48
CA ALA A 362 -9.74 7.40 14.90
C ALA A 362 -11.21 7.28 14.51
N SER A 363 -12.11 7.82 15.35
CA SER A 363 -13.53 7.88 15.04
C SER A 363 -13.94 9.31 14.69
N LYS A 364 -14.76 9.47 13.65
CA LYS A 364 -15.36 10.77 13.33
C LYS A 364 -16.28 11.24 14.47
N LYS A 365 -16.14 12.51 14.87
CA LYS A 365 -16.98 13.18 15.88
C LYS A 365 -18.28 13.70 15.34
#